data_AF-A0A948NJ38-F1
#
_entry.id   AF-A0A948NJ38-F1
#
_cell.length_a   1.000
_cell.length_b   1.000
_cell.length_c   1.000
_cell.angle_alpha   90.00
_cell.angle_beta   90.00
_cell.angle_gamma   90.00
#
_symmetry.space_group_name_H-M   'P 1'
#
loop_
_entity.id
_entity.type
_entity.pdbx_description
1 polymer ?
#
loop_
_entity_poly.entity_id
_entity_poly.type
_entity_poly.pdbx_seq_one_letter_code
_entity_poly.pdbx_strand_id
1 'polypeptide(L)'
;MMKTPQKGFTLLIAVILTSVLLSVGLALLDVAYKQVVLSSTAKQSQTAFYAADSALECALYWDQQEGAFAYGSPSSSVSCTGVSFPVTASISNNVQKATFSVSCSGGGTSAVVEVYKASGGATCSNGKTSCIYANGYNTCDTTNPRRIERGLKVVY
;
A
#
# COMPACT_ATOMS: atom_id res chain seq x y z
N MET A 1 -65.78 -37.53 27.77
CA MET A 1 -64.31 -37.46 27.97
C MET A 1 -63.74 -36.45 26.99
N MET A 2 -63.32 -35.29 27.48
CA MET A 2 -62.80 -34.20 26.64
C MET A 2 -61.27 -34.19 26.80
N LYS A 3 -60.52 -34.61 25.77
CA LYS A 3 -59.05 -34.63 25.79
C LYS A 3 -58.54 -33.19 25.79
N THR A 4 -57.85 -32.78 26.85
CA THR A 4 -57.12 -31.51 26.89
C THR A 4 -55.91 -31.58 25.95
N PRO A 5 -55.73 -30.61 25.04
CA PRO A 5 -54.58 -30.60 24.14
C PRO A 5 -53.29 -30.27 24.92
N GLN A 6 -52.25 -31.08 24.74
CA GLN A 6 -50.92 -30.84 25.32
C GLN A 6 -50.22 -29.70 24.56
N LYS A 7 -50.34 -28.46 25.06
CA LYS A 7 -49.83 -27.23 24.41
C LYS A 7 -48.40 -26.82 24.80
N GLY A 8 -47.70 -27.61 25.63
CA GLY A 8 -46.37 -27.24 26.16
C GLY A 8 -45.17 -27.49 25.22
N PHE A 9 -45.30 -28.41 24.26
CA PHE A 9 -44.16 -28.86 23.45
C PHE A 9 -43.80 -27.89 22.30
N THR A 10 -44.78 -27.15 21.77
CA THR A 10 -44.59 -26.23 20.64
C THR A 10 -43.66 -25.06 20.99
N LEU A 11 -43.72 -24.56 22.23
CA LEU A 11 -42.85 -23.47 22.69
C LEU A 11 -41.39 -23.92 22.80
N LEU A 12 -41.15 -25.15 23.26
CA LEU A 12 -39.80 -25.74 23.32
C LEU A 12 -39.19 -25.88 21.92
N ILE A 13 -39.96 -26.40 20.95
CA ILE A 13 -39.50 -26.50 19.55
C ILE A 13 -39.20 -25.12 18.97
N ALA A 14 -40.07 -24.13 19.19
CA ALA A 14 -39.87 -22.78 18.69
C ALA A 14 -38.56 -22.18 19.21
N VAL A 15 -38.29 -22.31 20.51
CA VAL A 15 -37.04 -21.81 21.12
C VAL A 15 -35.81 -22.49 20.52
N ILE A 16 -35.82 -23.81 20.37
CA ILE A 16 -34.70 -24.56 19.77
C ILE A 16 -34.47 -24.14 18.30
N LEU A 17 -35.53 -23.99 17.51
CA LEU A 17 -35.40 -23.53 16.13
C LEU A 17 -34.83 -22.10 16.08
N THR A 18 -35.31 -21.20 16.94
CA THR A 18 -34.78 -19.83 16.99
C THR A 18 -33.32 -19.77 17.43
N SER A 19 -32.89 -20.61 18.36
CA SER A 19 -31.49 -20.63 18.82
C SER A 19 -30.54 -21.14 17.76
N VAL A 20 -30.94 -22.16 16.99
CA VAL A 20 -30.18 -22.67 15.84
C VAL A 20 -30.12 -21.64 14.71
N LEU A 21 -31.24 -21.00 14.38
CA LEU A 21 -31.26 -19.94 13.36
C LEU A 21 -30.39 -18.75 13.77
N LEU A 22 -30.43 -18.36 15.05
CA LEU A 22 -29.62 -17.28 15.58
C LEU A 22 -28.12 -17.62 15.56
N SER A 23 -27.74 -18.86 15.91
CA SER A 23 -26.34 -19.27 15.90
C SER A 23 -25.75 -19.27 14.47
N VAL A 24 -26.52 -19.74 13.49
CA VAL A 24 -26.14 -19.68 12.07
C VAL A 24 -26.06 -18.22 11.60
N GLY A 25 -27.04 -17.38 11.97
CA GLY A 25 -27.05 -15.96 11.61
C GLY A 25 -25.83 -15.20 12.15
N LEU A 26 -25.46 -15.42 13.42
CA LEU A 26 -24.27 -14.81 14.03
C LEU A 26 -22.98 -15.30 13.38
N ALA A 27 -22.89 -16.58 13.04
CA ALA A 27 -21.73 -17.13 12.35
C ALA A 27 -21.53 -16.50 10.97
N LEU A 28 -22.61 -16.33 10.19
CA LEU A 28 -22.56 -15.67 8.88
C LEU A 28 -22.22 -14.19 9.00
N LEU A 29 -22.76 -13.49 10.00
CA LEU A 29 -22.46 -12.08 10.25
C LEU A 29 -20.99 -11.85 10.57
N ASP A 30 -20.38 -12.69 11.40
CA ASP A 30 -18.94 -12.59 11.74
C ASP A 30 -18.05 -12.78 10.50
N VAL A 31 -18.38 -13.76 9.65
CA VAL A 31 -17.67 -13.98 8.39
C VAL A 31 -17.82 -12.78 7.46
N ALA A 32 -19.04 -12.28 7.27
CA ALA A 32 -19.31 -11.13 6.41
C ALA A 32 -18.58 -9.87 6.91
N TYR A 33 -18.57 -9.61 8.22
CA TYR A 33 -17.87 -8.48 8.81
C TYR A 33 -16.36 -8.54 8.51
N LYS A 34 -15.73 -9.70 8.71
CA LYS A 34 -14.31 -9.91 8.41
C LYS A 34 -14.01 -9.72 6.91
N GLN A 35 -14.88 -10.20 6.04
CA GLN A 35 -14.73 -10.04 4.59
C GLN A 35 -14.82 -8.57 4.16
N VAL A 36 -15.73 -7.78 4.74
CA VAL A 36 -15.85 -6.34 4.46
C VAL A 36 -14.58 -5.60 4.89
N VAL A 37 -14.07 -5.89 6.09
CA VAL A 37 -12.83 -5.28 6.59
C VAL A 37 -11.66 -5.64 5.67
N LEU A 38 -11.50 -6.91 5.30
CA LEU A 38 -10.44 -7.37 4.41
C LEU A 38 -10.54 -6.73 3.01
N SER A 39 -11.76 -6.62 2.47
CA SER A 39 -12.02 -5.97 1.19
C SER A 39 -11.64 -4.49 1.22
N SER A 40 -11.92 -3.79 2.32
CA SER A 40 -11.53 -2.39 2.49
C SER A 40 -10.00 -2.23 2.49
N THR A 41 -9.29 -3.10 3.22
CA THR A 41 -7.82 -3.11 3.28
C THR A 41 -7.19 -3.46 1.93
N ALA A 42 -7.80 -4.38 1.18
CA ALA A 42 -7.35 -4.74 -0.16
C ALA A 42 -7.48 -3.55 -1.13
N LYS A 43 -8.61 -2.83 -1.09
CA LYS A 43 -8.80 -1.60 -1.88
C LYS A 43 -7.76 -0.53 -1.53
N GLN A 44 -7.55 -0.26 -0.24
CA GLN A 44 -6.53 0.71 0.21
C GLN A 44 -5.11 0.28 -0.21
N SER A 45 -4.83 -1.03 -0.23
CA SER A 45 -3.56 -1.57 -0.73
C SER A 45 -3.35 -1.30 -2.22
N GLN A 46 -4.39 -1.45 -3.05
CA GLN A 46 -4.30 -1.12 -4.48
C GLN A 46 -3.99 0.36 -4.70
N THR A 47 -4.62 1.25 -3.93
CA THR A 47 -4.36 2.68 -3.98
C THR A 47 -2.89 3.00 -3.64
N ALA A 48 -2.36 2.43 -2.56
CA ALA A 48 -0.96 2.59 -2.18
C ALA A 48 -0.01 2.02 -3.24
N PHE A 49 -0.34 0.86 -3.82
CA PHE A 49 0.46 0.24 -4.87
C PHE A 49 0.50 1.08 -6.15
N TYR A 50 -0.65 1.63 -6.57
CA TYR A 50 -0.72 2.49 -7.75
C TYR A 50 0.09 3.78 -7.58
N ALA A 51 0.09 4.36 -6.36
CA ALA A 51 0.94 5.50 -6.04
C ALA A 51 2.44 5.14 -6.12
N ALA A 52 2.82 3.96 -5.63
CA ALA A 52 4.19 3.46 -5.71
C ALA A 52 4.64 3.26 -7.16
N ASP A 53 3.79 2.60 -7.96
CA ASP A 53 4.04 2.28 -9.37
C ASP A 53 4.19 3.54 -10.22
N SER A 54 3.27 4.50 -10.06
CA SER A 54 3.33 5.78 -10.78
C SER A 54 4.60 6.57 -10.46
N ALA A 55 5.02 6.57 -9.19
CA ALA A 55 6.24 7.25 -8.78
C ALA A 55 7.51 6.51 -9.25
N LEU A 56 7.47 5.18 -9.27
CA LEU A 56 8.54 4.34 -9.81
C LEU A 56 8.74 4.59 -11.31
N GLU A 57 7.67 4.58 -12.09
CA GLU A 57 7.74 4.83 -13.53
C GLU A 57 8.31 6.22 -13.84
N CYS A 58 7.94 7.23 -13.04
CA CYS A 58 8.56 8.55 -13.16
C CYS A 58 10.07 8.50 -12.88
N ALA A 59 10.48 7.89 -11.77
CA ALA A 59 11.90 7.77 -11.44
C ALA A 59 12.68 7.00 -12.51
N LEU A 60 12.10 5.91 -13.02
CA LEU A 60 12.70 5.06 -14.02
C LEU A 60 12.85 5.80 -15.36
N TYR A 61 11.87 6.60 -15.77
CA TYR A 61 11.96 7.45 -16.94
C TYR A 61 13.10 8.47 -16.81
N TRP A 62 13.12 9.22 -15.69
CA TRP A 62 14.15 10.24 -15.46
C TRP A 62 15.55 9.65 -15.27
N ASP A 63 15.65 8.41 -14.80
CA ASP A 63 16.92 7.72 -14.73
C ASP A 63 17.43 7.27 -16.10
N GLN A 64 16.58 6.60 -16.89
CA GLN A 64 17.00 5.98 -18.16
C GLN A 64 17.07 6.96 -19.32
N GLN A 65 16.12 7.89 -19.41
CA GLN A 65 16.01 8.79 -20.56
C GLN A 65 16.81 10.08 -20.35
N GLU A 66 16.78 10.63 -19.15
CA GLU A 66 17.39 11.94 -18.83
C GLU A 66 18.71 11.82 -18.05
N GLY A 67 19.04 10.63 -17.54
CA GLY A 67 20.24 10.42 -16.71
C GLY A 67 20.22 11.22 -15.41
N ALA A 68 19.05 11.64 -14.93
CA ALA A 68 18.90 12.64 -13.89
C ALA A 68 19.42 12.22 -12.52
N PHE A 69 19.66 10.92 -12.29
CA PHE A 69 20.19 10.41 -11.03
C PHE A 69 21.64 9.92 -11.15
N ALA A 70 22.35 10.27 -12.23
CA ALA A 70 23.74 9.85 -12.46
C ALA A 70 24.64 10.09 -11.22
N TYR A 71 25.56 9.16 -10.98
CA TYR A 71 26.46 9.23 -9.84
C TYR A 71 27.31 10.52 -9.88
N GLY A 72 27.35 11.26 -8.78
CA GLY A 72 28.11 12.51 -8.65
C GLY A 72 27.47 13.73 -9.33
N SER A 73 26.38 13.54 -10.09
CA SER A 73 25.69 14.61 -10.83
C SER A 73 24.16 14.44 -10.84
N PRO A 74 23.51 14.26 -9.67
CA PRO A 74 22.05 14.20 -9.62
C PRO A 74 21.43 15.56 -9.95
N SER A 75 20.32 15.53 -10.67
CA SER A 75 19.46 16.69 -10.92
C SER A 75 18.83 17.16 -9.61
N SER A 76 18.60 18.47 -9.49
CA SER A 76 18.00 19.09 -8.30
C SER A 76 16.47 18.94 -8.22
N SER A 77 15.83 18.59 -9.34
CA SER A 77 14.39 18.37 -9.40
C SER A 77 14.02 17.41 -10.53
N VAL A 78 12.89 16.74 -10.38
CA VAL A 78 12.31 15.79 -11.33
C VAL A 78 10.84 16.13 -11.52
N SER A 79 10.36 16.15 -12.76
CA SER A 79 8.97 16.48 -13.07
C SER A 79 8.17 15.24 -13.44
N CYS A 80 7.14 14.93 -12.67
CA CYS A 80 6.19 13.86 -12.97
C CYS A 80 4.83 14.48 -13.26
N THR A 81 4.19 14.10 -14.37
CA THR A 81 2.84 14.59 -14.74
C THR A 81 2.71 16.13 -14.75
N GLY A 82 3.78 16.86 -15.13
CA GLY A 82 3.80 18.33 -15.13
C GLY A 82 4.03 19.00 -13.77
N VAL A 83 4.23 18.24 -12.70
CA VAL A 83 4.57 18.74 -11.35
C VAL A 83 6.02 18.41 -11.03
N SER A 84 6.80 19.42 -10.63
CA SER A 84 8.21 19.26 -10.26
C SER A 84 8.38 18.97 -8.77
N PHE A 85 9.15 17.94 -8.47
CA PHE A 85 9.52 17.51 -7.13
C PHE A 85 11.01 17.76 -6.90
N PRO A 86 11.40 18.38 -5.77
CA PRO A 86 12.81 18.55 -5.43
C PRO A 86 13.45 17.18 -5.14
N VAL A 87 14.67 17.02 -5.61
CA VAL A 87 15.50 15.83 -5.36
C VAL A 87 16.59 16.21 -4.37
N THR A 88 16.71 15.41 -3.31
CA THR A 88 17.81 15.51 -2.35
C THR A 88 18.72 14.31 -2.54
N ALA A 89 20.02 14.54 -2.73
CA ALA A 89 20.99 13.48 -2.92
C ALA A 89 22.12 13.52 -1.88
N SER A 90 22.60 12.34 -1.50
CA SER A 90 23.76 12.16 -0.61
C SER A 90 24.60 11.00 -1.09
N ILE A 91 25.91 11.04 -0.85
CA ILE A 91 26.84 9.97 -1.24
C ILE A 91 27.46 9.38 0.03
N SER A 92 27.40 8.05 0.16
CA SER A 92 28.06 7.31 1.23
C SER A 92 28.61 6.00 0.68
N ASN A 93 29.85 5.64 1.01
CA ASN A 93 30.48 4.37 0.61
C ASN A 93 30.35 4.07 -0.90
N ASN A 94 30.63 5.07 -1.76
CA ASN A 94 30.46 4.98 -3.22
C ASN A 94 29.05 4.65 -3.70
N VAL A 95 28.02 4.86 -2.87
CA VAL A 95 26.61 4.76 -3.25
C VAL A 95 25.94 6.12 -3.04
N GLN A 96 25.43 6.69 -4.13
CA GLN A 96 24.59 7.87 -4.12
C GLN A 96 23.15 7.46 -3.88
N LYS A 97 22.51 8.03 -2.85
CA LYS A 97 21.07 7.96 -2.59
C LYS A 97 20.45 9.29 -2.97
N ALA A 98 19.62 9.29 -4.01
CA ALA A 98 18.76 10.41 -4.39
C ALA A 98 17.32 10.10 -3.96
N THR A 99 16.63 11.07 -3.37
CA THR A 99 15.28 10.90 -2.85
C THR A 99 14.41 12.04 -3.30
N PHE A 100 13.20 11.72 -3.77
CA PHE A 100 12.12 12.68 -3.98
C PHE A 100 10.81 12.12 -3.44
N SER A 101 9.87 13.00 -3.14
CA SER A 101 8.58 12.63 -2.57
C SER A 101 7.45 13.29 -3.33
N VAL A 102 6.51 12.47 -3.78
CA VAL A 102 5.25 12.91 -4.37
C VAL A 102 4.34 13.32 -3.22
N SER A 103 4.14 14.63 -3.09
CA SER A 103 3.29 15.23 -2.07
C SER A 103 1.82 15.15 -2.44
N CYS A 104 0.97 15.40 -1.45
CA CYS A 104 -0.45 15.18 -1.52
C CYS A 104 -1.16 16.44 -2.00
N SER A 105 -1.85 16.36 -3.14
CA SER A 105 -2.79 17.41 -3.52
C SER A 105 -4.12 17.18 -2.78
N GLY A 106 -4.33 17.85 -1.65
CA GLY A 106 -5.65 17.96 -1.00
C GLY A 106 -6.23 16.68 -0.36
N GLY A 107 -5.40 15.88 0.33
CA GLY A 107 -5.88 14.69 1.08
C GLY A 107 -5.80 13.37 0.32
N GLY A 108 -4.96 13.29 -0.71
CA GLY A 108 -4.77 12.12 -1.56
C GLY A 108 -3.72 11.12 -1.08
N THR A 109 -3.17 10.39 -2.05
CA THR A 109 -2.06 9.45 -1.90
C THR A 109 -0.71 10.16 -1.88
N SER A 110 0.30 9.51 -1.35
CA SER A 110 1.69 9.96 -1.48
C SER A 110 2.60 8.82 -1.89
N ALA A 111 3.78 9.17 -2.39
CA ALA A 111 4.84 8.22 -2.66
C ALA A 111 6.20 8.81 -2.33
N VAL A 112 7.13 7.97 -1.90
CA VAL A 112 8.52 8.32 -1.65
C VAL A 112 9.37 7.41 -2.51
N VAL A 113 10.27 8.01 -3.29
CA VAL A 113 11.17 7.26 -4.16
C VAL A 113 12.61 7.48 -3.72
N GLU A 114 13.36 6.39 -3.68
CA GLU A 114 14.78 6.35 -3.37
C GLU A 114 15.51 5.68 -4.53
N VAL A 115 16.35 6.46 -5.21
CA VAL A 115 17.20 6.01 -6.30
C VAL A 115 18.62 5.87 -5.78
N TYR A 116 19.20 4.69 -5.97
CA TYR A 116 20.55 4.35 -5.59
C TYR A 116 21.40 4.16 -6.84
N LYS A 117 22.51 4.89 -6.92
CA LYS A 117 23.56 4.70 -7.93
C LYS A 117 24.87 4.40 -7.25
N ALA A 118 25.46 3.26 -7.55
CA ALA A 118 26.75 2.85 -7.03
C ALA A 118 27.87 3.08 -8.07
N SER A 119 29.07 3.37 -7.59
CA SER A 119 30.28 3.54 -8.40
C SER A 119 31.47 2.77 -7.81
N GLY A 120 32.58 2.65 -8.54
CA GLY A 120 33.82 2.09 -8.01
C GLY A 120 33.72 0.64 -7.53
N GLY A 121 32.88 -0.19 -8.17
CA GLY A 121 32.65 -1.59 -7.79
C GLY A 121 31.69 -1.80 -6.62
N ALA A 122 31.15 -0.72 -6.03
CA ALA A 122 30.06 -0.83 -5.07
C ALA A 122 28.76 -1.29 -5.76
N THR A 123 27.85 -1.88 -4.98
CA THR A 123 26.55 -2.33 -5.46
C THR A 123 25.47 -1.86 -4.50
N CYS A 124 24.29 -1.53 -5.02
CA CYS A 124 23.15 -1.11 -4.21
C CYS A 124 22.30 -2.30 -3.76
N SER A 125 22.12 -3.31 -4.62
CA SER A 125 21.42 -4.54 -4.28
C SER A 125 21.60 -5.61 -5.36
N ASN A 126 21.59 -6.90 -4.99
CA ASN A 126 21.67 -8.04 -5.92
C ASN A 126 22.84 -7.94 -6.93
N GLY A 127 23.98 -7.37 -6.52
CA GLY A 127 25.14 -7.17 -7.40
C GLY A 127 24.96 -6.08 -8.47
N LYS A 128 23.87 -5.30 -8.41
CA LYS A 128 23.55 -4.24 -9.36
C LYS A 128 24.00 -2.87 -8.86
N THR A 129 24.29 -1.98 -9.80
CA THR A 129 24.76 -0.61 -9.50
C THR A 129 23.63 0.40 -9.50
N SER A 130 22.48 0.10 -10.13
CA SER A 130 21.28 0.94 -10.12
C SER A 130 20.13 0.23 -9.41
N CYS A 131 19.56 0.89 -8.41
CA CYS A 131 18.39 0.37 -7.67
C CYS A 131 17.41 1.50 -7.43
N ILE A 132 16.13 1.26 -7.68
CA ILE A 132 15.05 2.20 -7.41
C ILE A 132 14.09 1.52 -6.44
N TYR A 133 13.76 2.21 -5.35
CA TYR A 133 12.74 1.82 -4.39
C TYR A 133 11.65 2.87 -4.40
N ALA A 134 10.41 2.48 -4.64
CA ALA A 134 9.27 3.37 -4.61
C ALA A 134 8.26 2.85 -3.59
N ASN A 135 7.98 3.64 -2.56
CA ASN A 135 7.01 3.32 -1.52
C ASN A 135 5.83 4.26 -1.65
N GLY A 136 4.65 3.70 -1.94
CA GLY A 136 3.40 4.41 -2.05
C GLY A 136 2.51 4.21 -0.83
N TYR A 137 1.68 5.21 -0.55
CA TYR A 137 0.81 5.30 0.61
C TYR A 137 -0.61 5.67 0.19
N ASN A 138 -1.60 5.00 0.77
CA ASN A 138 -3.02 5.26 0.50
C ASN A 138 -3.51 6.60 1.07
N THR A 139 -2.83 7.12 2.09
CA THR A 139 -3.13 8.40 2.74
C THR A 139 -1.86 9.07 3.21
N CYS A 140 -1.92 10.40 3.24
CA CYS A 140 -0.85 11.25 3.72
C CYS A 140 -0.90 11.53 5.22
N ASP A 141 -2.03 11.24 5.85
CA ASP A 141 -2.14 11.32 7.30
C ASP A 141 -1.38 10.16 7.94
N THR A 142 -0.22 10.48 8.51
CA THR A 142 0.68 9.52 9.18
C THR A 142 0.11 8.98 10.48
N THR A 143 -0.92 9.63 11.04
CA THR A 143 -1.59 9.19 12.27
C THR A 143 -2.75 8.23 12.01
N ASN A 144 -3.15 8.07 10.74
CA ASN A 144 -4.28 7.24 10.39
C ASN A 144 -3.97 5.74 10.63
N PRO A 145 -4.73 5.02 11.48
CA PRO A 145 -4.49 3.61 11.77
C PRO A 145 -4.79 2.69 10.56
N ARG A 146 -5.46 3.20 9.53
CA ARG A 146 -5.71 2.52 8.24
C ARG A 146 -4.73 2.98 7.15
N ARG A 147 -3.59 3.57 7.53
CA ARG A 147 -2.51 3.88 6.59
C ARG A 147 -1.82 2.59 6.17
N ILE A 148 -1.80 2.36 4.87
CA ILE A 148 -1.20 1.21 4.21
C ILE A 148 -0.06 1.70 3.32
N GLU A 149 1.03 0.95 3.35
CA GLU A 149 2.20 1.13 2.51
C GLU A 149 2.34 -0.05 1.55
N ARG A 150 2.71 0.24 0.29
CA ARG A 150 3.13 -0.76 -0.69
C ARG A 150 4.39 -0.27 -1.38
N GLY A 151 5.38 -1.15 -1.47
CA GLY A 151 6.69 -0.85 -2.04
C GLY A 151 6.95 -1.65 -3.32
N LEU A 152 7.58 -1.01 -4.29
CA LEU A 152 8.14 -1.63 -5.48
C LEU A 152 9.65 -1.39 -5.52
N LYS A 153 10.36 -2.37 -6.06
CA LYS A 153 11.81 -2.33 -6.21
C LYS A 153 12.21 -2.78 -7.61
N VAL A 154 13.03 -1.97 -8.25
CA VAL A 154 13.65 -2.29 -9.54
C VAL A 154 15.17 -2.21 -9.39
N VAL A 155 15.89 -3.17 -9.97
CA VAL A 155 17.36 -3.24 -9.96
C VAL A 155 17.85 -3.58 -11.35
N TYR A 156 18.90 -2.90 -11.82
CA TYR A 156 19.51 -3.14 -13.14
C TYR A 156 21.02 -2.92 -13.12
#